data_AF-E4X7G9-F1
#
_entry.id   AF-E4X7G9-F1
#
_cell.length_a   1.000
_cell.length_b   1.000
_cell.length_c   1.000
_cell.angle_alpha   90.00
_cell.angle_beta   90.00
_cell.angle_gamma   90.00
#
_symmetry.space_group_name_H-M   'P 1'
#
loop_
_entity.id
_entity.type
_entity.pdbx_description
1 polymer ?
#
loop_
_entity_poly.entity_id
_entity_poly.type
_entity_poly.pdbx_seq_one_letter_code
_entity_poly.pdbx_strand_id
1 'polypeptide(L)'
;MDLKCEKFENALAVYVEKKEQREESQKILTAAFQDAVSFMNYTDGINEKFEELKNLMNKHQINIRQEKESEKKMESEKAIFEEAKREFARQEEKRDEIQSELSSSLSVVGKSLGLKEELEHNGRDKCNVCFEKYNTIDRHFCVLNCGHPTCQKCLSEMPEKHCPICREPFTEDSIIKLFFN
;
A
#
# COMPACT_ATOMS: atom_id res chain seq x y z
N MET A 1 -2.80 7.17 1.31
CA MET A 1 -2.11 6.94 2.59
C MET A 1 -3.05 7.35 3.70
N ASP A 2 -3.17 6.52 4.74
CA ASP A 2 -4.15 6.70 5.82
C ASP A 2 -3.72 7.86 6.76
N LEU A 3 -4.62 8.79 7.07
CA LEU A 3 -4.33 10.04 7.81
C LEU A 3 -3.68 9.79 9.18
N LYS A 4 -3.93 8.62 9.77
CA LYS A 4 -3.33 8.20 11.05
C LYS A 4 -1.88 7.75 10.91
N CYS A 5 -1.52 7.17 9.77
CA CYS A 5 -0.15 6.76 9.47
C CYS A 5 0.76 7.99 9.30
N GLU A 6 0.28 8.99 8.57
CA GLU A 6 0.97 10.27 8.37
C GLU A 6 1.21 11.02 9.69
N LYS A 7 0.24 11.00 10.62
CA LYS A 7 0.41 11.63 11.95
C LYS A 7 1.48 10.95 12.80
N PHE A 8 1.52 9.62 12.79
CA PHE A 8 2.55 8.88 13.52
C PHE A 8 3.94 9.11 12.92
N GLU A 9 4.07 9.06 11.59
CA GLU A 9 5.34 9.32 10.89
C GLU A 9 5.86 10.73 11.18
N ASN A 10 4.99 11.74 11.14
CA ASN A 10 5.35 13.11 11.50
C ASN A 10 5.77 13.23 12.97
N ALA A 11 5.07 12.58 13.90
CA ALA A 11 5.43 12.61 15.33
C ALA A 11 6.78 11.92 15.59
N LEU A 12 7.06 10.82 14.89
CA LEU A 12 8.35 10.11 14.93
C LEU A 12 9.48 10.99 14.39
N ALA A 13 9.28 11.64 13.25
CA ALA A 13 10.28 12.54 12.66
C ALA A 13 10.63 13.70 13.61
N VAL A 14 9.62 14.32 14.24
CA VAL A 14 9.82 15.38 15.23
C VAL A 14 10.60 14.85 16.45
N TYR A 15 10.27 13.67 16.96
CA TYR A 15 11.02 13.06 18.07
C TYR A 15 12.49 12.82 17.72
N VAL A 16 12.77 12.27 16.53
CA VAL A 16 14.14 12.03 16.05
C VAL A 16 14.92 13.34 15.95
N GLU A 17 14.34 14.38 15.34
CA GLU A 17 14.97 15.70 15.23
C GLU A 17 15.30 16.29 16.62
N LYS A 18 14.37 16.17 17.59
CA LYS A 18 14.59 16.67 18.96
C LYS A 18 15.67 15.91 19.71
N LYS A 19 15.75 14.59 19.49
CA LYS A 19 16.83 13.76 20.05
C LYS A 19 18.19 14.17 19.50
N GLU A 20 18.29 14.39 18.18
CA GLU A 20 19.53 14.89 17.55
C GLU A 20 19.93 16.26 18.10
N GLN A 21 18.96 17.18 18.28
CA GLN A 21 19.21 18.49 18.90
C GLN A 21 19.71 18.38 20.35
N ARG A 22 19.21 17.42 21.14
CA ARG A 22 19.74 17.15 22.49
C ARG A 22 21.18 16.66 22.40
N GLU A 23 21.45 15.66 21.57
CA GLU A 23 22.79 15.08 21.42
C GLU A 23 23.82 16.14 20.97
N GLU A 24 23.45 17.00 20.04
CA GLU A 24 24.30 18.11 19.60
C GLU A 24 24.52 19.13 20.73
N SER A 25 23.46 19.52 21.45
CA SER A 25 23.61 20.42 22.60
C SER A 25 24.48 19.82 23.71
N GLN A 26 24.45 18.50 23.88
CA GLN A 26 25.30 17.79 24.85
C GLN A 26 26.77 17.87 24.44
N LYS A 27 27.10 17.68 23.15
CA LYS A 27 28.47 17.83 22.64
C LYS A 27 28.99 19.25 22.84
N ILE A 28 28.19 20.26 22.49
CA ILE A 28 28.54 21.68 22.67
C ILE A 28 28.80 21.97 24.15
N LEU A 29 27.94 21.46 25.04
CA LEU A 29 28.10 21.65 26.48
C LEU A 29 29.38 20.98 26.99
N THR A 30 29.69 19.76 26.54
CA THR A 30 30.94 19.07 26.89
C THR A 30 32.18 19.85 26.43
N ALA A 31 32.17 20.38 25.21
CA ALA A 31 33.26 21.21 24.70
C ALA A 31 33.42 22.50 25.54
N ALA A 32 32.32 23.20 25.84
CA ALA A 32 32.34 24.41 26.66
C ALA A 32 32.89 24.15 28.07
N PHE A 33 32.59 22.99 28.68
CA PHE A 33 33.18 22.59 29.95
C PHE A 33 34.69 22.33 29.84
N GLN A 34 35.16 21.66 28.79
CA GLN A 34 36.58 21.43 28.56
C GLN A 34 37.36 22.74 28.36
N ASP A 35 36.77 23.70 27.64
CA ASP A 35 37.33 25.03 27.45
C ASP A 35 37.39 25.79 28.78
N ALA A 36 36.28 25.82 29.53
CA ALA A 36 36.22 26.50 30.83
C ALA A 36 37.27 25.96 31.83
N VAL A 37 37.48 24.64 31.85
CA VAL A 37 38.53 24.00 32.68
C VAL A 37 39.93 24.46 32.26
N SER A 38 40.16 24.66 30.96
CA SER A 38 41.45 25.15 30.44
C SER A 38 41.70 26.63 30.79
N PHE A 39 40.64 27.44 30.86
CA PHE A 39 40.70 28.88 31.16
C PHE A 39 40.81 29.23 32.64
N MET A 40 40.50 28.32 33.58
CA MET A 40 40.64 28.56 35.02
C MET A 40 42.08 28.87 35.48
N ASN A 41 43.07 28.81 34.59
CA ASN A 41 44.46 29.21 34.83
C ASN A 41 44.77 30.70 34.52
N TYR A 42 43.81 31.47 33.99
CA TYR A 42 43.99 32.90 33.64
C TYR A 42 42.81 33.74 34.20
N THR A 43 43.11 34.82 34.91
CA THR A 43 42.11 35.58 35.69
C THR A 43 41.27 36.58 34.89
N ASP A 44 41.69 36.99 33.70
CA ASP A 44 40.93 37.91 32.83
C ASP A 44 39.98 37.14 31.90
N GLY A 45 38.68 37.47 31.94
CA GLY A 45 37.65 36.94 31.03
C GLY A 45 36.72 35.84 31.58
N ILE A 46 36.91 35.40 32.83
CA ILE A 46 36.16 34.28 33.45
C ILE A 46 34.64 34.54 33.47
N ASN A 47 34.20 35.77 33.74
CA ASN A 47 32.77 36.09 33.86
C ASN A 47 31.99 35.93 32.55
N GLU A 48 32.59 36.27 31.41
CA GLU A 48 31.93 36.14 30.10
C GLU A 48 31.75 34.67 29.73
N LYS A 49 32.80 33.86 29.93
CA LYS A 49 32.75 32.40 29.71
C LYS A 49 31.78 31.68 30.63
N PHE A 50 31.64 32.14 31.86
CA PHE A 50 30.66 31.59 32.79
C PHE A 50 29.21 31.87 32.32
N GLU A 51 28.94 33.07 31.82
CA GLU A 51 27.59 33.39 31.32
C GLU A 51 27.28 32.65 30.00
N GLU A 52 28.27 32.46 29.11
CA GLU A 52 28.15 31.58 27.94
C GLU A 52 27.77 30.14 28.35
N LEU A 53 28.47 29.56 29.32
CA LEU A 53 28.21 28.22 29.81
C LEU A 53 26.80 28.09 30.41
N LYS A 54 26.38 29.07 31.21
CA LYS A 54 25.04 29.11 31.81
C LYS A 54 23.95 29.18 30.74
N ASN A 55 24.15 29.95 29.67
CA ASN A 55 23.25 30.01 28.52
C ASN A 55 23.17 28.65 27.80
N LEU A 56 24.31 27.98 27.60
CA LEU A 56 24.36 26.65 27.00
C LEU A 56 23.65 25.59 27.87
N MET A 57 23.85 25.62 29.20
CA MET A 57 23.15 24.73 30.13
C MET A 57 21.63 24.93 30.08
N ASN A 58 21.18 26.19 30.07
CA ASN A 58 19.75 26.49 29.97
C ASN A 58 19.17 26.00 28.64
N LYS A 59 19.87 26.25 27.52
CA LYS A 59 19.48 25.72 26.20
C LYS A 59 19.41 24.18 26.18
N HIS A 60 20.39 23.50 26.79
CA HIS A 60 20.38 22.04 26.90
C HIS A 60 19.19 21.52 27.71
N GLN A 61 18.85 22.17 28.84
CA GLN A 61 17.66 21.83 29.63
C GLN A 61 16.37 22.02 28.86
N ILE A 62 16.25 23.09 28.05
CA ILE A 62 15.10 23.30 27.17
C ILE A 62 15.00 22.16 26.15
N ASN A 63 16.11 21.76 25.51
CA ASN A 63 16.12 20.66 24.55
C ASN A 63 15.68 19.34 25.18
N ILE A 64 16.16 19.01 26.39
CA ILE A 64 15.73 17.82 27.14
C ILE A 64 14.20 17.84 27.37
N ARG A 65 13.64 19.01 27.71
CA ARG A 65 12.20 19.14 27.92
C ARG A 65 11.41 18.91 26.63
N GLN A 66 11.85 19.52 25.54
CA GLN A 66 11.22 19.37 24.22
C GLN A 66 11.28 17.93 23.70
N GLU A 67 12.38 17.22 23.92
CA GLU A 67 12.50 15.80 23.56
C GLU A 67 11.48 14.96 24.33
N LYS A 68 11.36 15.14 25.65
CA LYS A 68 10.39 14.41 26.48
C LYS A 68 8.94 14.68 26.07
N GLU A 69 8.63 15.93 25.71
CA GLU A 69 7.29 16.29 25.22
C GLU A 69 7.00 15.63 23.86
N SER A 70 8.00 15.60 22.97
CA SER A 70 7.90 14.96 21.66
C SER A 70 7.79 13.43 21.76
N GLU A 71 8.52 12.81 22.68
CA GLU A 71 8.45 11.37 22.99
C GLU A 71 7.05 10.97 23.45
N LYS A 72 6.47 11.72 24.40
CA LYS A 72 5.09 11.47 24.87
C LYS A 72 4.07 11.57 23.73
N LYS A 73 4.23 12.57 22.85
CA LYS A 73 3.36 12.75 21.69
C LYS A 73 3.50 11.57 20.72
N MET A 74 4.73 11.17 20.40
CA MET A 74 5.02 10.01 19.55
C MET A 74 4.37 8.74 20.11
N GLU A 75 4.53 8.45 21.40
CA GLU A 75 3.96 7.24 22.02
C GLU A 75 2.42 7.27 22.00
N SER A 76 1.81 8.45 22.19
CA SER A 76 0.35 8.59 22.07
C SER A 76 -0.16 8.34 20.64
N GLU A 77 0.53 8.85 19.62
CA GLU A 77 0.16 8.63 18.21
C GLU A 77 0.39 7.17 17.80
N LYS A 78 1.45 6.53 18.32
CA LYS A 78 1.73 5.10 18.14
C LYS A 78 0.58 4.23 18.65
N ALA A 79 0.07 4.52 19.85
CA ALA A 79 -1.05 3.78 20.42
C ALA A 79 -2.32 3.91 19.54
N ILE A 80 -2.59 5.11 19.01
CA ILE A 80 -3.71 5.36 18.10
C ILE A 80 -3.53 4.58 16.79
N PHE A 81 -2.31 4.55 16.25
CA PHE A 81 -1.97 3.81 15.03
C PHE A 81 -2.18 2.30 15.20
N GLU A 82 -1.69 1.72 16.29
CA GLU A 82 -1.85 0.29 16.58
C GLU A 82 -3.33 -0.10 16.84
N GLU A 83 -4.12 0.79 17.45
CA GLU A 83 -5.57 0.58 17.56
C GLU A 83 -6.24 0.59 16.19
N ALA A 84 -5.92 1.55 15.33
CA ALA A 84 -6.48 1.63 13.98
C ALA A 84 -6.13 0.39 13.14
N LYS A 85 -4.90 -0.10 13.26
CA LYS A 85 -4.44 -1.33 12.59
C LYS A 85 -5.21 -2.56 13.05
N ARG A 86 -5.47 -2.69 14.36
CA ARG A 86 -6.29 -3.78 14.91
C ARG A 86 -7.73 -3.72 14.41
N GLU A 87 -8.32 -2.53 14.35
CA GLU A 87 -9.67 -2.36 13.83
C GLU A 87 -9.76 -2.71 12.34
N PHE A 88 -8.78 -2.30 11.53
CA PHE A 88 -8.71 -2.68 10.13
C PHE A 88 -8.69 -4.21 9.95
N ALA A 89 -7.84 -4.92 10.71
CA ALA A 89 -7.77 -6.37 10.67
C ALA A 89 -9.12 -7.05 11.02
N ARG A 90 -9.85 -6.52 12.00
CA ARG A 90 -11.21 -7.01 12.34
C ARG A 90 -12.21 -6.80 11.21
N GLN A 91 -12.14 -5.67 10.51
CA GLN A 91 -13.06 -5.38 9.41
C GLN A 91 -12.75 -6.26 8.19
N GLU A 92 -11.47 -6.58 7.96
CA GLU A 92 -11.03 -7.54 6.96
C GLU A 92 -11.56 -8.95 7.24
N GLU A 93 -11.43 -9.44 8.48
CA GLU A 93 -12.00 -10.74 8.89
C GLU A 93 -13.52 -10.81 8.66
N LYS A 94 -14.27 -9.78 9.07
CA LYS A 94 -15.72 -9.70 8.84
C LYS A 94 -16.08 -9.67 7.36
N ARG A 95 -15.30 -8.96 6.54
CA ARG A 95 -15.52 -8.92 5.09
C ARG A 95 -15.38 -10.30 4.49
N ASP A 96 -14.36 -11.04 4.90
CA ASP A 96 -14.09 -12.40 4.39
C ASP A 96 -15.17 -13.39 4.85
N GLU A 97 -15.67 -13.28 6.09
CA GLU A 97 -16.84 -14.02 6.58
C GLU A 97 -18.09 -13.74 5.72
N ILE A 98 -18.43 -12.46 5.51
CA ILE A 98 -19.59 -12.07 4.68
C ILE A 98 -19.44 -12.57 3.25
N GLN A 99 -18.24 -12.50 2.66
CA GLN A 99 -17.99 -13.04 1.32
C GLN A 99 -18.22 -14.55 1.25
N SER A 100 -17.80 -15.29 2.28
CA SER A 100 -18.04 -16.72 2.40
C SER A 100 -19.54 -17.03 2.51
N GLU A 101 -20.26 -16.32 3.39
CA GLU A 101 -21.71 -16.47 3.54
C GLU A 101 -22.48 -16.13 2.26
N LEU A 102 -22.06 -15.07 1.57
CA LEU A 102 -22.66 -14.66 0.30
C LEU A 102 -22.45 -15.73 -0.77
N SER A 103 -21.23 -16.28 -0.88
CA SER A 103 -20.91 -17.36 -1.82
C SER A 103 -21.76 -18.61 -1.56
N SER A 104 -21.88 -19.01 -0.29
CA SER A 104 -22.73 -20.12 0.13
C SER A 104 -24.19 -19.89 -0.24
N SER A 105 -24.72 -18.70 0.09
CA SER A 105 -26.11 -18.33 -0.20
C SER A 105 -26.39 -18.30 -1.71
N LEU A 106 -25.47 -17.76 -2.50
CA LEU A 106 -25.59 -17.71 -3.95
C LEU A 106 -25.59 -19.13 -4.56
N SER A 107 -24.79 -20.04 -4.02
CA SER A 107 -24.77 -21.45 -4.43
C SER A 107 -26.12 -22.12 -4.18
N VAL A 108 -26.74 -21.88 -3.01
CA VAL A 108 -28.07 -22.40 -2.68
C VAL A 108 -29.12 -21.86 -3.65
N VAL A 109 -29.15 -20.55 -3.89
CA VAL A 109 -30.08 -19.91 -4.83
C VAL A 109 -29.88 -20.45 -6.25
N GLY A 110 -28.63 -20.63 -6.69
CA GLY A 110 -28.33 -21.19 -8.00
C GLY A 110 -28.90 -22.59 -8.17
N LYS A 111 -28.74 -23.46 -7.16
CA LYS A 111 -29.34 -24.80 -7.14
C LYS A 111 -30.87 -24.74 -7.19
N SER A 112 -31.49 -23.82 -6.44
CA SER A 112 -32.97 -23.66 -6.43
C SER A 112 -33.55 -23.14 -7.74
N LEU A 113 -32.80 -22.29 -8.47
CA LEU A 113 -33.21 -21.78 -9.79
C LEU A 113 -33.02 -22.80 -10.92
N GLY A 114 -32.55 -24.02 -10.62
CA GLY A 114 -32.26 -25.01 -11.64
C GLY A 114 -31.12 -24.58 -12.57
N LEU A 115 -30.26 -23.66 -12.12
CA LEU A 115 -28.95 -23.48 -12.72
C LEU A 115 -28.19 -24.77 -12.44
N LYS A 116 -28.29 -25.73 -13.38
CA LYS A 116 -27.46 -26.92 -13.38
C LYS A 116 -26.01 -26.49 -13.18
N GLU A 117 -25.25 -27.27 -12.42
CA GLU A 117 -23.80 -27.18 -12.31
C GLU A 117 -23.14 -27.35 -13.69
N GLU A 118 -23.30 -26.39 -14.60
CA GLU A 118 -22.44 -26.21 -15.77
C GLU A 118 -21.22 -25.36 -15.41
N LEU A 119 -20.92 -25.20 -14.12
CA LEU A 119 -19.69 -24.58 -13.65
C LEU A 119 -18.52 -25.57 -13.54
N GLU A 120 -18.75 -26.88 -13.73
CA GLU A 120 -17.69 -27.91 -13.68
C GLU A 120 -17.27 -28.47 -15.06
N HIS A 121 -17.77 -27.91 -16.17
CA HIS A 121 -17.21 -28.23 -17.49
C HIS A 121 -16.77 -26.96 -18.20
N ASN A 122 -15.52 -26.57 -17.94
CA ASN A 122 -14.72 -25.55 -18.62
C ASN A 122 -15.27 -25.14 -20.01
N GLY A 123 -16.26 -24.24 -20.08
CA GLY A 123 -16.61 -23.55 -21.33
C GLY A 123 -15.46 -22.66 -21.85
N ARG A 124 -14.37 -22.53 -21.07
CA ARG A 124 -13.15 -21.81 -21.41
C ARG A 124 -12.29 -22.53 -22.45
N ASP A 125 -12.44 -23.86 -22.63
CA ASP A 125 -11.60 -24.63 -23.56
C ASP A 125 -12.22 -24.84 -24.94
N LYS A 126 -13.43 -24.30 -25.19
CA LYS A 126 -14.15 -24.42 -26.47
C LYS A 126 -14.70 -23.11 -27.00
N CYS A 127 -14.88 -23.03 -28.30
CA CYS A 127 -15.40 -21.86 -29.01
C CYS A 127 -16.92 -21.71 -28.83
N ASN A 128 -17.41 -20.50 -28.51
CA ASN A 128 -18.85 -20.23 -28.37
C ASN A 128 -19.63 -20.23 -29.70
N VAL A 129 -18.94 -20.30 -30.84
CA VAL A 129 -19.56 -20.27 -32.18
C VAL A 129 -19.67 -21.68 -32.75
N CYS A 130 -18.57 -22.44 -32.76
CA CYS A 130 -18.54 -23.79 -33.32
C CYS A 130 -18.59 -24.89 -32.26
N PHE A 131 -18.54 -24.56 -30.96
CA PHE A 131 -18.51 -25.50 -29.83
C PHE A 131 -17.33 -26.48 -29.78
N GLU A 132 -16.38 -26.34 -30.70
CA GLU A 132 -15.14 -27.13 -30.78
C GLU A 132 -14.08 -26.61 -29.81
N LYS A 133 -13.22 -27.51 -29.33
CA LYS A 133 -12.11 -27.17 -28.45
C LYS A 133 -11.07 -26.27 -29.16
N TYR A 134 -10.48 -25.36 -28.40
CA TYR A 134 -9.35 -24.57 -28.88
C TYR A 134 -8.13 -25.46 -29.09
N ASN A 135 -7.33 -25.15 -30.11
CA ASN A 135 -6.10 -25.85 -30.43
C ASN A 135 -5.05 -24.85 -30.95
N THR A 136 -3.81 -25.30 -31.07
CA THR A 136 -2.66 -24.50 -31.55
C THR A 136 -2.48 -24.53 -33.07
N ILE A 137 -3.45 -25.08 -33.82
CA ILE A 137 -3.36 -25.26 -35.28
C ILE A 137 -4.23 -24.22 -35.98
N ASP A 138 -5.55 -24.35 -35.87
CA ASP A 138 -6.53 -23.53 -36.58
C ASP A 138 -7.58 -22.91 -35.65
N ARG A 139 -7.70 -23.38 -34.41
CA ARG A 139 -8.68 -22.92 -33.42
C ARG A 139 -8.01 -22.24 -32.23
N HIS A 140 -7.14 -21.27 -32.49
CA HIS A 140 -6.56 -20.44 -31.44
C HIS A 140 -7.63 -19.65 -30.69
N PHE A 141 -7.47 -19.49 -29.38
CA PHE A 141 -8.33 -18.62 -28.56
C PHE A 141 -8.08 -17.17 -28.95
N CYS A 142 -9.10 -16.50 -29.48
CA CYS A 142 -9.02 -15.08 -29.87
C CYS A 142 -10.06 -14.26 -29.12
N VAL A 143 -9.76 -12.98 -28.90
CA VAL A 143 -10.66 -11.98 -28.30
C VAL A 143 -10.73 -10.77 -29.23
N LEU A 144 -11.94 -10.28 -29.49
CA LEU A 144 -12.17 -9.04 -30.22
C LEU A 144 -12.11 -7.84 -29.26
N ASN A 145 -12.00 -6.61 -29.78
CA ASN A 145 -12.03 -5.38 -28.97
C ASN A 145 -13.28 -5.26 -28.08
N CYS A 146 -14.41 -5.83 -28.51
CA CYS A 146 -15.63 -5.90 -27.72
C CYS A 146 -15.55 -6.87 -26.52
N GLY A 147 -14.42 -7.56 -26.32
CA GLY A 147 -14.16 -8.47 -25.20
C GLY A 147 -14.72 -9.88 -25.36
N HIS A 148 -15.36 -10.19 -26.50
CA HIS A 148 -16.01 -11.49 -26.71
C HIS A 148 -15.03 -12.53 -27.29
N PRO A 149 -14.90 -13.72 -26.66
CA PRO A 149 -13.98 -14.76 -27.12
C PRO A 149 -14.56 -15.61 -28.26
N THR A 150 -13.73 -15.94 -29.25
CA THR A 150 -14.08 -16.77 -30.42
C THR A 150 -12.81 -17.40 -31.00
N CYS A 151 -12.89 -18.59 -31.64
CA CYS A 151 -11.71 -19.18 -32.26
C CYS A 151 -11.32 -18.49 -33.57
N GLN A 152 -10.01 -18.52 -33.90
CA GLN A 152 -9.49 -17.88 -35.12
C GLN A 152 -10.22 -18.33 -36.39
N LYS A 153 -10.50 -19.64 -36.52
CA LYS A 153 -11.22 -20.21 -37.66
C LYS A 153 -12.58 -19.55 -37.89
N CYS A 154 -13.39 -19.44 -36.83
CA CYS A 154 -14.71 -18.83 -36.92
C CYS A 154 -14.62 -17.34 -37.31
N LEU A 155 -13.66 -16.59 -36.80
CA LEU A 155 -13.47 -15.18 -37.18
C LEU A 155 -12.99 -15.02 -38.64
N SER A 156 -12.20 -15.97 -39.13
CA SER A 156 -11.63 -15.94 -40.49
C SER A 156 -12.67 -16.31 -41.54
N GLU A 157 -13.49 -17.32 -41.28
CA GLU A 157 -14.50 -17.87 -42.21
C GLU A 157 -15.80 -17.05 -42.26
N MET A 158 -15.97 -16.06 -41.37
CA MET A 158 -17.18 -15.22 -41.38
C MET A 158 -17.23 -14.29 -42.61
N PRO A 159 -18.36 -14.28 -43.35
CA PRO A 159 -18.55 -13.44 -44.54
C PRO A 159 -18.66 -11.95 -44.18
N GLU A 160 -19.24 -11.64 -43.03
CA GLU A 160 -19.30 -10.29 -42.48
C GLU A 160 -18.47 -10.22 -41.20
N LYS A 161 -17.65 -9.17 -41.07
CA LYS A 161 -16.79 -8.98 -39.91
C LYS A 161 -17.56 -8.30 -38.77
N HIS A 162 -18.58 -9.01 -38.25
CA HIS A 162 -19.35 -8.62 -37.06
C HIS A 162 -19.17 -9.66 -35.96
N CYS A 163 -19.05 -9.20 -34.71
CA CYS A 163 -18.94 -10.10 -33.56
C CYS A 163 -20.18 -11.03 -33.51
N PRO A 164 -20.01 -12.35 -33.41
CA PRO A 164 -21.14 -13.29 -33.39
C PRO A 164 -21.99 -13.18 -32.11
N ILE A 165 -21.48 -12.52 -31.07
CA ILE A 165 -22.14 -12.37 -29.78
C ILE A 165 -22.83 -11.00 -29.67
N CYS A 166 -22.12 -9.89 -29.93
CA CYS A 166 -22.66 -8.53 -29.75
C CYS A 166 -22.90 -7.76 -31.05
N ARG A 167 -22.52 -8.32 -32.21
CA ARG A 167 -22.66 -7.73 -33.55
C ARG A 167 -21.87 -6.44 -33.78
N GLU A 168 -20.95 -6.08 -32.89
CA GLU A 168 -20.03 -4.98 -33.13
C GLU A 168 -19.10 -5.30 -34.32
N PRO A 169 -18.92 -4.37 -35.28
CA PRO A 169 -18.03 -4.59 -36.41
C PRO A 169 -16.58 -4.72 -35.93
N PHE A 170 -15.80 -5.56 -36.60
CA PHE A 170 -14.40 -5.80 -36.28
C PHE A 170 -13.54 -5.85 -37.56
N THR A 171 -12.23 -5.66 -37.42
CA THR A 171 -11.24 -5.82 -38.50
C THR A 171 -10.28 -6.94 -38.16
N GLU A 172 -9.53 -7.48 -39.14
CA GLU A 172 -8.55 -8.54 -38.87
C GLU A 172 -7.49 -8.11 -37.84
N ASP A 173 -7.09 -6.84 -37.88
CA ASP A 173 -6.15 -6.24 -36.92
C ASP A 173 -6.69 -6.16 -35.50
N SER A 174 -8.03 -6.22 -35.32
CA SER A 174 -8.68 -6.20 -34.00
C SER A 174 -8.81 -7.60 -33.37
N ILE A 175 -8.30 -8.64 -34.02
CA ILE A 175 -8.31 -10.01 -33.51
C ILE A 175 -7.06 -10.24 -32.65
N ILE A 176 -7.24 -10.29 -31.33
CA ILE A 176 -6.15 -10.52 -30.39
C ILE A 176 -6.07 -12.02 -30.09
N LYS A 177 -4.97 -12.67 -30.49
CA LYS A 177 -4.69 -14.08 -30.17
C LYS A 177 -4.12 -14.19 -28.76
N LEU A 178 -4.72 -15.02 -27.92
CA LEU A 178 -4.19 -15.34 -26.59
C LEU A 178 -3.45 -16.68 -26.63
N PHE A 179 -2.20 -16.66 -26.19
CA PHE A 179 -1.39 -17.85 -26.00
C PHE A 179 -1.41 -18.20 -24.51
N PHE A 180 -1.92 -19.38 -24.17
CA PHE A 180 -1.81 -19.93 -22.82
C PHE A 180 -0.56 -20.82 -22.78
N ASN A 181 0.37 -20.53 -21.86
CA ASN A 181 1.56 -21.34 -21.58
C ASN A 181 1.21 -22.61 -20.81
#